data_AF-A0A0M8ZRZ7-F1
#
_entry.id   AF-A0A0M8ZRZ7-F1
#
_cell.length_a   1.000
_cell.length_b   1.000
_cell.length_c   1.000
_cell.angle_alpha   90.00
_cell.angle_beta   90.00
_cell.angle_gamma   90.00
#
_symmetry.space_group_name_H-M   'P 1'
#
loop_
_entity.id
_entity.type
_entity.pdbx_description
1 polymer ?
#
loop_
_entity_poly.entity_id
_entity_poly.type
_entity_poly.pdbx_seq_one_letter_code
_entity_poly.pdbx_strand_id
1 'polypeptide(L)'
;VTNVNEHEIAYSVKINKIFKVNSKTSYTILKKNILWTASSEVLCGADLKVGETYVVSGNTYSGDKANISLCGIKMAWRSVTSRQRKGFKHLYRYGCPCSIHYTPWWTKGAVLESTDGKECLWESKPGPEECQRNYGVCMPGPLGCSWVPSVPYKNCIKEYQQKREQQRAREP
;
A
#
# COMPACT_ATOMS: atom_id res chain seq x y z
N VAL A 1 -20.61 -12.45 -6.10
CA VAL A 1 -19.70 -12.20 -7.23
C VAL A 1 -20.45 -12.58 -8.48
N THR A 2 -20.37 -11.78 -9.53
CA THR A 2 -21.07 -12.03 -10.78
C THR A 2 -20.03 -12.20 -11.88
N ASN A 3 -20.08 -13.33 -12.60
CA ASN A 3 -19.30 -13.51 -13.81
C ASN A 3 -19.95 -12.70 -14.94
N VAL A 4 -19.21 -11.75 -15.50
CA VAL A 4 -19.72 -10.87 -16.56
C VAL A 4 -19.42 -11.51 -17.91
N ASN A 5 -18.19 -11.99 -18.09
CA ASN A 5 -17.73 -12.78 -19.23
C ASN A 5 -16.53 -13.66 -18.79
N GLU A 6 -15.90 -14.35 -19.75
CA GLU A 6 -14.77 -15.25 -19.47
C GLU A 6 -13.54 -14.56 -18.85
N HIS A 7 -13.40 -13.25 -19.03
CA HIS A 7 -12.23 -12.47 -18.62
C HIS A 7 -12.51 -11.46 -17.50
N GLU A 8 -13.78 -11.21 -17.16
CA GLU A 8 -14.18 -10.13 -16.25
C GLU A 8 -15.24 -10.60 -15.25
N ILE A 9 -15.02 -10.24 -13.99
CA ILE A 9 -15.96 -10.46 -12.89
C ILE A 9 -16.27 -9.15 -12.17
N ALA A 10 -17.45 -9.11 -11.54
CA ALA A 10 -17.93 -7.96 -10.79
C ALA A 10 -18.30 -8.34 -9.35
N TYR A 11 -17.90 -7.48 -8.41
CA TYR A 11 -18.26 -7.56 -7.00
C TYR A 11 -19.28 -6.48 -6.67
N SER A 12 -20.49 -6.87 -6.28
CA SER A 12 -21.42 -5.99 -5.59
C SER A 12 -20.93 -5.77 -4.16
N VAL A 13 -20.61 -4.53 -3.81
CA VAL A 13 -20.00 -4.17 -2.53
C VAL A 13 -20.82 -3.11 -1.81
N LYS A 14 -20.71 -3.05 -0.47
CA LYS A 14 -21.17 -1.90 0.30
C LYS A 14 -19.98 -1.00 0.59
N ILE A 15 -19.93 0.18 -0.03
CA ILE A 15 -18.84 1.14 0.23
C ILE A 15 -19.11 1.88 1.55
N ASN A 16 -18.34 1.54 2.58
CA ASN A 16 -18.46 2.21 3.89
C ASN A 16 -17.79 3.59 3.92
N LYS A 17 -16.65 3.74 3.22
CA LYS A 17 -15.87 4.97 3.22
C LYS A 17 -15.01 5.09 1.98
N ILE A 18 -14.94 6.31 1.43
CA ILE A 18 -14.04 6.68 0.33
C ILE A 18 -12.93 7.56 0.91
N PHE A 19 -11.67 7.14 0.74
CA PHE A 19 -10.49 7.86 1.25
C PHE A 19 -9.88 8.82 0.21
N LYS A 20 -9.93 8.45 -1.07
CA LYS A 20 -9.39 9.23 -2.19
C LYS A 20 -10.31 9.09 -3.39
N VAL A 21 -10.59 10.22 -4.04
CA VAL A 21 -11.26 10.28 -5.34
C VAL A 21 -10.81 11.55 -6.06
N ASN A 22 -10.46 11.42 -7.34
CA ASN A 22 -9.83 12.52 -8.08
C ASN A 22 -10.81 13.30 -8.96
N SER A 23 -12.03 12.78 -9.20
CA SER A 23 -13.02 13.43 -10.05
C SER A 23 -14.45 13.14 -9.58
N LYS A 24 -15.40 14.02 -9.96
CA LYS A 24 -16.84 13.78 -9.73
C LYS A 24 -17.30 12.51 -10.45
N THR A 25 -16.79 12.25 -11.65
CA THR A 25 -17.11 11.04 -12.43
C THR A 25 -16.70 9.77 -11.69
N SER A 26 -15.47 9.70 -11.20
CA SER A 26 -14.98 8.57 -10.38
C SER A 26 -15.86 8.35 -9.14
N TYR A 27 -16.31 9.43 -8.50
CA TYR A 27 -17.21 9.34 -7.36
C TYR A 27 -18.59 8.76 -7.73
N THR A 28 -19.18 9.19 -8.84
CA THR A 28 -20.43 8.63 -9.38
C THR A 28 -20.29 7.17 -9.75
N ILE A 29 -19.17 6.77 -10.35
CA ILE A 29 -18.86 5.36 -10.65
C ILE A 29 -18.82 4.54 -9.36
N LEU A 30 -18.12 5.01 -8.32
CA LEU A 30 -18.05 4.31 -7.03
C LEU A 30 -19.42 4.19 -6.36
N LYS A 31 -20.31 5.19 -6.51
CA LYS A 31 -21.68 5.12 -6.00
C LYS A 31 -22.53 4.00 -6.60
N LYS A 32 -22.14 3.44 -7.75
CA LYS A 32 -22.78 2.24 -8.31
C LYS A 32 -22.55 0.99 -7.47
N ASN A 33 -21.65 1.02 -6.47
CA ASN A 33 -21.40 -0.09 -5.55
C ASN A 33 -20.93 -1.38 -6.24
N ILE A 34 -20.26 -1.24 -7.39
CA ILE A 34 -19.72 -2.34 -8.18
C ILE A 34 -18.22 -2.12 -8.39
N LEU A 35 -17.43 -3.13 -8.03
CA LEU A 35 -16.01 -3.20 -8.35
C LEU A 35 -15.78 -4.27 -9.42
N TRP A 36 -14.96 -3.94 -10.40
CA TRP A 36 -14.67 -4.78 -11.56
C TRP A 36 -13.23 -5.28 -11.47
N THR A 37 -12.99 -6.50 -11.92
CA THR A 37 -11.63 -7.06 -11.99
C THR A 37 -11.59 -8.22 -12.99
N ALA A 38 -10.38 -8.63 -13.39
CA ALA A 38 -10.22 -9.78 -14.26
C ALA A 38 -10.67 -11.08 -13.55
N SER A 39 -11.14 -12.04 -14.32
CA SER A 39 -11.69 -13.31 -13.80
C SER A 39 -10.65 -14.23 -13.16
N SER A 40 -9.37 -14.06 -13.48
CA SER A 40 -8.28 -14.91 -12.98
C SER A 40 -7.08 -14.11 -12.49
N GLU A 41 -6.34 -14.65 -11.53
CA GLU A 41 -5.13 -14.01 -10.99
C GLU A 41 -4.02 -13.87 -12.05
N VAL A 42 -3.96 -14.79 -13.02
CA VAL A 42 -3.02 -14.74 -14.16
C VAL A 42 -3.26 -13.50 -15.04
N LEU A 43 -4.51 -13.02 -15.10
CA LEU A 43 -4.90 -11.77 -15.76
C LEU A 43 -4.90 -10.57 -14.79
N CYS A 44 -4.19 -10.69 -13.66
CA CYS A 44 -4.16 -9.69 -12.58
C CYS A 44 -5.53 -9.45 -11.92
N GLY A 45 -6.40 -10.46 -11.92
CA GLY A 45 -7.68 -10.47 -11.23
C GLY A 45 -7.53 -10.44 -9.71
N ALA A 46 -8.33 -9.61 -9.03
CA ALA A 46 -8.34 -9.51 -7.59
C ALA A 46 -9.42 -10.42 -6.97
N ASP A 47 -9.00 -11.40 -6.16
CA ASP A 47 -9.94 -12.19 -5.36
C ASP A 47 -10.36 -11.48 -4.06
N LEU A 48 -11.67 -11.32 -3.83
CA LEU A 48 -12.25 -10.77 -2.60
C LEU A 48 -13.22 -11.78 -1.97
N LYS A 49 -13.00 -12.09 -0.68
CA LYS A 49 -13.92 -12.97 0.07
C LYS A 49 -15.20 -12.23 0.45
N VAL A 50 -16.35 -12.83 0.14
CA VAL A 50 -17.68 -12.31 0.51
C VAL A 50 -17.83 -12.29 2.03
N GLY A 51 -18.42 -11.23 2.57
CA GLY A 51 -18.61 -11.05 4.02
C GLY A 51 -17.44 -10.37 4.74
N GLU A 52 -16.28 -10.23 4.08
CA GLU A 52 -15.13 -9.53 4.63
C GLU A 52 -15.10 -8.06 4.21
N THR A 53 -14.57 -7.20 5.08
CA THR A 53 -14.37 -5.77 4.78
C THR A 53 -12.94 -5.53 4.35
N TYR A 54 -12.74 -4.81 3.25
CA TYR A 54 -11.41 -4.52 2.69
C TYR A 54 -11.16 -3.02 2.53
N VAL A 55 -9.88 -2.64 2.51
CA VAL A 55 -9.42 -1.44 1.82
C VAL A 55 -8.88 -1.86 0.47
N VAL A 56 -9.39 -1.22 -0.57
CA VAL A 56 -8.99 -1.46 -1.95
C VAL A 56 -8.56 -0.17 -2.62
N SER A 57 -7.60 -0.26 -3.53
CA SER A 57 -7.30 0.80 -4.49
C SER A 57 -7.59 0.33 -5.90
N GLY A 58 -7.97 1.26 -6.77
CA GLY A 58 -8.29 0.95 -8.15
C GLY A 58 -8.32 2.19 -9.02
N ASN A 59 -8.60 1.96 -10.29
CA ASN A 59 -8.62 2.98 -11.33
C ASN A 59 -10.01 3.07 -11.95
N THR A 60 -10.39 4.26 -12.41
CA THR A 60 -11.68 4.50 -13.10
C THR A 60 -11.49 4.95 -14.56
N TYR A 61 -10.31 4.73 -15.14
CA TYR A 61 -9.91 5.36 -16.41
C TYR A 61 -10.53 4.75 -17.68
N SER A 62 -11.19 3.59 -17.58
CA SER A 62 -11.72 2.89 -18.76
C SER A 62 -13.18 2.46 -18.52
N GLY A 63 -14.13 3.18 -19.13
CA GLY A 63 -15.50 2.70 -19.36
C GLY A 63 -16.48 2.75 -18.19
N ASP A 64 -16.55 3.84 -17.41
CA ASP A 64 -17.53 4.00 -16.32
C ASP A 64 -17.49 2.90 -15.24
N LYS A 65 -16.36 2.20 -15.13
CA LYS A 65 -16.11 1.08 -14.21
C LYS A 65 -15.02 1.44 -13.19
N ALA A 66 -15.22 1.03 -11.95
CA ALA A 66 -14.19 1.05 -10.92
C ALA A 66 -13.44 -0.28 -10.93
N ASN A 67 -12.26 -0.30 -11.55
CA ASN A 67 -11.44 -1.50 -11.71
C ASN A 67 -10.44 -1.64 -10.56
N ILE A 68 -10.41 -2.82 -9.95
CA ILE A 68 -9.37 -3.26 -9.01
C ILE A 68 -8.54 -4.37 -9.67
N SER A 69 -7.30 -4.54 -9.22
CA SER A 69 -6.39 -5.57 -9.75
C SER A 69 -5.56 -6.19 -8.63
N LEU A 70 -4.94 -7.32 -8.94
CA LEU A 70 -4.05 -8.05 -8.03
C LEU A 70 -2.89 -7.18 -7.51
N CYS A 71 -2.34 -6.31 -8.36
CA CYS A 71 -1.23 -5.42 -8.00
C CYS A 71 -1.68 -4.18 -7.20
N GLY A 72 -2.99 -3.95 -7.08
CA GLY A 72 -3.53 -2.86 -6.27
C GLY A 72 -3.45 -3.16 -4.77
N ILE A 73 -3.74 -2.15 -3.95
CA ILE A 73 -3.96 -2.34 -2.53
C ILE A 73 -5.20 -3.24 -2.38
N LYS A 74 -5.02 -4.37 -1.69
CA LYS A 74 -6.08 -5.27 -1.26
C LYS A 74 -5.76 -5.78 0.14
N MET A 75 -6.33 -5.14 1.15
CA MET A 75 -6.06 -5.48 2.56
C MET A 75 -7.36 -5.69 3.32
N ALA A 76 -7.48 -6.81 4.02
CA ALA A 76 -8.59 -7.02 4.94
C ALA A 76 -8.55 -5.93 6.02
N TRP A 77 -9.65 -5.24 6.28
CA TRP A 77 -9.69 -4.09 7.18
C TRP A 77 -9.17 -4.44 8.58
N ARG A 78 -9.43 -5.67 9.05
CA ARG A 78 -8.92 -6.20 10.32
C ARG A 78 -7.39 -6.25 10.41
N SER A 79 -6.68 -6.42 9.30
CA SER A 79 -5.21 -6.46 9.26
C SER A 79 -4.58 -5.09 9.00
N VAL A 80 -5.38 -4.07 8.65
CA VAL A 80 -4.87 -2.70 8.45
C VAL A 80 -4.53 -2.07 9.79
N THR A 81 -3.25 -1.73 9.99
CA THR A 81 -2.75 -1.17 11.25
C THR A 81 -3.38 0.18 11.55
N SER A 82 -3.43 0.57 12.83
CA SER A 82 -3.89 1.91 13.24
C SER A 82 -3.13 3.03 12.51
N ARG A 83 -1.84 2.83 12.23
CA ARG A 83 -1.00 3.79 11.49
C ARG A 83 -1.40 3.86 10.02
N GLN A 84 -1.63 2.73 9.35
CA GLN A 84 -2.14 2.70 7.97
C GLN A 84 -3.53 3.32 7.86
N ARG A 85 -4.43 3.07 8.83
CA ARG A 85 -5.75 3.73 8.86
C ARG A 85 -5.64 5.25 8.94
N LYS A 86 -4.74 5.79 9.77
CA LYS A 86 -4.40 7.23 9.79
C LYS A 86 -3.78 7.69 8.47
N GLY A 87 -2.95 6.84 7.88
CA GLY A 87 -2.39 6.95 6.52
C GLY A 87 -3.46 7.24 5.48
N PHE A 88 -4.37 6.29 5.27
CA PHE A 88 -5.47 6.41 4.31
C PHE A 88 -6.37 7.61 4.59
N LYS A 89 -6.60 7.96 5.86
CA LYS A 89 -7.46 9.10 6.20
C LYS A 89 -6.84 10.41 5.72
N HIS A 90 -5.56 10.66 6.02
CA HIS A 90 -4.93 11.98 5.82
C HIS A 90 -3.44 11.90 5.45
N LEU A 91 -2.64 11.07 6.14
CA LEU A 91 -1.17 11.20 6.08
C LEU A 91 -0.60 10.87 4.69
N TYR A 92 -1.15 9.87 4.00
CA TYR A 92 -0.64 9.50 2.67
C TYR A 92 -0.88 10.61 1.63
N ARG A 93 -1.91 11.45 1.81
CA ARG A 93 -2.13 12.61 0.94
C ARG A 93 -1.00 13.64 1.09
N TYR A 94 -0.57 13.92 2.32
CA TYR A 94 0.55 14.83 2.58
C TYR A 94 1.88 14.27 2.10
N GLY A 95 2.02 12.94 2.07
CA GLY A 95 3.19 12.25 1.53
C GLY A 95 3.21 12.11 0.01
N CYS A 96 2.12 12.40 -0.71
CA CYS A 96 2.07 12.22 -2.18
C CYS A 96 3.16 12.96 -2.99
N PRO A 97 3.68 14.12 -2.57
CA PRO A 97 4.82 14.76 -3.25
C PRO A 97 6.14 13.97 -3.15
N CYS A 98 6.21 12.97 -2.28
CA CYS A 98 7.39 12.16 -2.05
C CYS A 98 7.31 10.81 -2.77
N SER A 99 8.44 10.41 -3.36
CA SER A 99 8.63 9.06 -3.88
C SER A 99 9.05 8.09 -2.79
N ILE A 100 8.51 6.87 -2.86
CA ILE A 100 9.00 5.72 -2.09
C ILE A 100 9.67 4.78 -3.08
N HIS A 101 10.97 4.58 -2.91
CA HIS A 101 11.75 3.71 -3.77
C HIS A 101 11.89 2.33 -3.13
N TYR A 102 11.39 1.27 -3.76
CA TYR A 102 11.67 -0.08 -3.29
C TYR A 102 13.14 -0.41 -3.53
N THR A 103 13.85 -0.78 -2.47
CA THR A 103 15.31 -0.89 -2.48
C THR A 103 15.72 -2.28 -2.01
N PRO A 104 16.14 -3.16 -2.92
CA PRO A 104 16.82 -4.39 -2.56
C PRO A 104 18.01 -4.10 -1.64
N TRP A 105 18.17 -4.88 -0.58
CA TRP A 105 19.16 -4.57 0.45
C TRP A 105 20.60 -4.45 -0.07
N TRP A 106 20.95 -5.23 -1.10
CA TRP A 106 22.28 -5.25 -1.71
C TRP A 106 22.58 -4.02 -2.56
N THR A 107 21.55 -3.28 -3.01
CA THR A 107 21.73 -2.05 -3.81
C THR A 107 21.52 -0.77 -3.00
N LYS A 108 21.34 -0.86 -1.68
CA LYS A 108 21.02 0.29 -0.82
C LYS A 108 21.97 1.47 -1.01
N GLY A 109 23.28 1.23 -1.04
CA GLY A 109 24.29 2.29 -1.22
C GLY A 109 24.12 3.04 -2.53
N ALA A 110 24.00 2.30 -3.64
CA ALA A 110 23.82 2.86 -4.97
C ALA A 110 22.49 3.65 -5.10
N VAL A 111 21.40 3.15 -4.52
CA VAL A 111 20.10 3.85 -4.56
C VAL A 111 20.12 5.12 -3.71
N LEU A 112 20.81 5.09 -2.57
CA LEU A 112 20.96 6.29 -1.74
C LEU A 112 21.70 7.40 -2.49
N GLU A 113 22.76 7.04 -3.21
CA GLU A 113 23.52 7.94 -4.08
C GLU A 113 22.65 8.46 -5.23
N SER A 114 21.95 7.58 -5.95
CA SER A 114 21.16 7.97 -7.13
C SER A 114 19.95 8.86 -6.81
N THR A 115 19.47 8.83 -5.56
CA THR A 115 18.31 9.61 -5.10
C THR A 115 18.71 10.90 -4.36
N ASP A 116 20.01 11.22 -4.27
CA ASP A 116 20.56 12.28 -3.41
C ASP A 116 20.13 12.17 -1.93
N GLY A 117 19.68 10.99 -1.48
CA GLY A 117 19.05 10.83 -0.17
C GLY A 117 17.74 11.62 0.02
N LYS A 118 17.11 12.07 -1.06
CA LYS A 118 15.87 12.88 -1.03
C LYS A 118 14.60 12.04 -1.12
N GLU A 119 14.71 10.72 -1.27
CA GLU A 119 13.59 9.79 -1.34
C GLU A 119 13.54 8.82 -0.15
N CYS A 120 12.35 8.30 0.15
CA CYS A 120 12.22 7.27 1.17
C CYS A 120 12.52 5.88 0.60
N LEU A 121 13.59 5.25 1.11
CA LEU A 121 13.92 3.88 0.72
C LEU A 121 13.02 2.89 1.47
N TRP A 122 12.30 2.05 0.73
CA TRP A 122 11.58 0.89 1.25
C TRP A 122 12.47 -0.35 1.08
N GLU A 123 13.19 -0.68 2.13
CA GLU A 123 14.30 -1.62 2.11
C GLU A 123 13.78 -3.05 2.21
N SER A 124 14.15 -3.90 1.25
CA SER A 124 13.84 -5.33 1.30
C SER A 124 14.55 -6.01 2.47
N LYS A 125 14.08 -7.19 2.87
CA LYS A 125 14.84 -8.07 3.78
C LYS A 125 16.29 -8.26 3.31
N PRO A 126 17.28 -8.24 4.22
CA PRO A 126 17.14 -8.24 5.66
C PRO A 126 16.77 -6.89 6.27
N GLY A 127 16.60 -5.80 5.51
CA GLY A 127 16.15 -4.48 5.97
C GLY A 127 14.76 -4.45 6.65
N PRO A 128 14.35 -3.30 7.22
CA PRO A 128 13.11 -3.16 8.01
C PRO A 128 11.82 -3.05 7.15
N GLU A 129 11.71 -3.87 6.11
CA GLU A 129 10.64 -3.87 5.10
C GLU A 129 9.24 -3.82 5.74
N GLU A 130 9.03 -4.65 6.75
CA GLU A 130 7.76 -4.79 7.46
C GLU A 130 7.41 -3.55 8.29
N CYS A 131 8.40 -2.94 8.95
CA CYS A 131 8.17 -1.72 9.72
C CYS A 131 7.79 -0.56 8.81
N GLN A 132 8.47 -0.44 7.67
CA GLN A 132 8.19 0.57 6.65
C GLN A 132 6.81 0.36 6.02
N ARG A 133 6.45 -0.87 5.67
CA ARG A 133 5.11 -1.21 5.14
C ARG A 133 3.98 -0.94 6.13
N ASN A 134 4.15 -1.34 7.38
CA ASN A 134 3.05 -1.39 8.36
C ASN A 134 2.89 -0.06 9.11
N TYR A 135 3.97 0.71 9.29
CA TYR A 135 3.98 1.93 10.10
C TYR A 135 4.66 3.13 9.44
N GLY A 136 5.41 2.92 8.35
CA GLY A 136 6.10 3.98 7.63
C GLY A 136 5.11 4.94 6.97
N VAL A 137 5.44 6.23 7.04
CA VAL A 137 4.82 7.29 6.26
C VAL A 137 5.96 8.17 5.76
N CYS A 138 6.14 8.24 4.45
CA CYS A 138 7.10 9.15 3.82
C CYS A 138 6.47 10.53 3.70
N MET A 139 7.13 11.58 4.19
CA MET A 139 6.67 12.96 4.07
C MET A 139 7.81 13.91 3.73
N PRO A 140 7.51 15.06 3.10
CA PRO A 140 8.52 16.07 2.81
C PRO A 140 9.08 16.67 4.10
N GLY A 141 10.38 16.88 4.12
CA GLY A 141 11.11 17.59 5.17
C GLY A 141 12.13 18.56 4.56
N PRO A 142 12.91 19.27 5.40
CA PRO A 142 13.82 20.32 4.95
C PRO A 142 14.92 19.85 3.99
N LEU A 143 15.35 18.59 4.11
CA LEU A 143 16.45 17.99 3.35
C LEU A 143 15.96 17.01 2.27
N GLY A 144 14.65 16.95 2.01
CA GLY A 144 14.03 15.95 1.15
C GLY A 144 12.99 15.11 1.88
N CYS A 145 12.55 14.03 1.25
CA CYS A 145 11.54 13.15 1.81
C CYS A 145 12.14 12.12 2.77
N SER A 146 11.48 11.89 3.90
CA SER A 146 11.96 10.95 4.91
C SER A 146 10.82 10.20 5.61
N TRP A 147 11.16 9.05 6.17
CA TRP A 147 10.25 8.27 7.01
C TRP A 147 9.96 9.02 8.30
N VAL A 148 8.70 9.38 8.52
CA VAL A 148 8.34 10.20 9.67
C VAL A 148 8.31 9.35 10.94
N PRO A 149 9.00 9.80 12.01
CA PRO A 149 9.01 9.09 13.27
C PRO A 149 7.60 8.97 13.85
N SER A 150 7.27 7.79 14.36
CA SER A 150 6.09 7.56 15.18
C SER A 150 6.40 6.50 16.22
N VAL A 151 5.70 6.51 17.36
CA VAL A 151 5.87 5.49 18.41
C VAL A 151 5.80 4.06 17.84
N PRO A 152 4.76 3.66 17.07
CA PRO A 152 4.71 2.30 16.53
C PRO A 152 5.83 2.00 15.53
N TYR A 153 6.26 2.98 14.73
CA TYR A 153 7.38 2.80 13.81
C TYR A 153 8.71 2.60 14.56
N LYS A 154 9.00 3.47 15.54
CA LYS A 154 10.22 3.38 16.37
C LYS A 154 10.29 2.05 17.13
N ASN A 155 9.17 1.61 17.72
CA ASN A 155 9.12 0.33 18.43
C ASN A 155 9.40 -0.84 17.49
N CYS A 156 8.77 -0.85 16.30
CA CYS A 156 9.02 -1.88 15.30
C CYS A 156 10.49 -1.92 14.87
N ILE A 157 11.10 -0.75 14.59
CA ILE A 157 12.52 -0.67 14.21
C ILE A 157 13.42 -1.20 15.32
N LYS A 158 13.15 -0.86 16.58
CA LYS A 158 13.91 -1.35 17.74
C LYS A 158 13.84 -2.86 17.87
N GLU A 159 12.63 -3.43 17.81
CA GLU A 159 12.43 -4.89 17.86
C GLU A 159 13.12 -5.60 16.70
N TYR A 160 13.04 -5.03 15.50
CA TYR A 160 13.70 -5.54 14.31
C TYR A 160 15.23 -5.54 14.47
N GLN A 161 15.83 -4.47 14.98
CA GLN A 161 17.27 -4.36 15.24
C GLN A 161 17.74 -5.42 16.24
N GLN A 162 17.01 -5.59 17.35
CA GLN A 162 17.29 -6.61 18.36
C GLN A 162 17.27 -8.03 17.77
N LYS A 163 16.26 -8.34 16.94
CA LYS A 163 16.18 -9.66 16.27
C LYS A 163 17.35 -9.89 15.31
N ARG A 164 17.78 -8.86 14.58
CA ARG A 164 18.93 -8.95 13.66
C ARG A 164 20.25 -9.13 14.40
N GLU A 165 20.44 -8.49 15.54
CA GLU A 165 21.61 -8.69 16.39
C GLU A 165 21.65 -10.11 16.95
N GLN A 166 20.51 -10.61 17.45
CA GLN A 166 20.41 -12.00 17.93
C GLN A 166 20.68 -13.02 16.83
N GLN A 167 20.23 -12.77 15.60
CA GLN A 167 20.53 -13.63 14.45
C GLN A 167 22.04 -13.65 14.14
N ARG A 168 22.67 -12.47 14.04
CA ARG A 168 24.12 -12.37 13.79
C ARG A 168 24.95 -13.01 14.89
N ALA A 169 24.52 -12.93 16.15
CA ALA A 169 25.21 -13.58 17.26
C ALA A 169 25.08 -15.11 17.27
N ARG A 170 24.13 -15.67 16.51
CA ARG A 170 23.92 -17.12 16.34
C ARG A 170 24.56 -17.66 15.06
N GLU A 171 24.97 -16.80 14.14
CA GLU A 171 25.72 -17.18 12.95
C GLU A 171 27.17 -17.49 13.39
N PRO A 172 27.69 -18.70 13.11
CA PRO A 172 29.03 -19.14 13.53
C PRO A 172 30.17 -18.40 12.81
#